data_AF-A0A0C3LTQ9-F1
#
_entry.id   AF-A0A0C3LTQ9-F1
#
_cell.length_a   1.000
_cell.length_b   1.000
_cell.length_c   1.000
_cell.angle_alpha   90.00
_cell.angle_beta   90.00
_cell.angle_gamma   90.00
#
_symmetry.space_group_name_H-M   'P 1'
#
loop_
_entity.id
_entity.type
_entity.pdbx_description
1 polymer ?
#
loop_
_entity_poly.entity_id
_entity_poly.type
_entity_poly.pdbx_seq_one_letter_code
_entity_poly.pdbx_strand_id
1 'polypeptide(L)'
;MHSYKLDNYTVEVGCNWVQGTQTGNGPINPIYSLALKHNLETATNNWDDIQLYDEKGHANFKGAVRTSEKAYHALINGAGRSSPIMTAWILDLSARSGYSLTGYRPKDQYDWASEYLHFDWEWAQAPEQSSWISTSFNYNFTFDATRGGFSNVSLLSVDQQGFQHILQDEADTFLKRSNVLLSSTVTDIDYSDSGVSVKLKSGEKLKAKYALVTFSVGVLQHPEDVKFKPAFPEWKQEAIDSMKMGTYTKIFLQWDKKFWDNNEMGLYADPHRRGYYPVWQSLDHERFFPGSGMYVFRKVGDESERVEKLSDEEVLEEIMGVLKNMYPGKDIPRPKNMHFHRWYNDKLTRGAFSNWPASFYVEHQDNLRAHIKTLYFAGEHTSFLFYGYLQGAYLEGERAGKAIASCVNGEGCARSTGGDFMNRNEYFPRWNQVQEIY
;
A
#
# COMPACT_ATOMS: atom_id res chain seq x y z
N MET A 1 7.83 -5.56 -2.84
CA MET A 1 7.54 -7.03 -2.81
C MET A 1 8.65 -7.69 -2.02
N HIS A 2 8.30 -8.56 -1.08
CA HIS A 2 9.27 -9.26 -0.25
C HIS A 2 8.60 -10.53 0.30
N SER A 3 9.15 -11.67 -0.09
CA SER A 3 8.73 -12.99 0.34
C SER A 3 9.66 -13.53 1.44
N TYR A 4 9.11 -14.25 2.40
CA TYR A 4 9.84 -14.89 3.48
C TYR A 4 9.49 -16.37 3.53
N LYS A 5 10.49 -17.22 3.80
CA LYS A 5 10.28 -18.66 3.95
C LYS A 5 10.01 -19.01 5.41
N LEU A 6 8.75 -19.32 5.71
CA LEU A 6 8.29 -19.77 7.02
C LEU A 6 8.09 -21.29 6.98
N ASP A 7 9.04 -22.03 7.56
CA ASP A 7 9.11 -23.49 7.44
C ASP A 7 9.17 -23.92 5.96
N ASN A 8 8.18 -24.66 5.47
CA ASN A 8 8.11 -25.12 4.08
C ASN A 8 7.29 -24.20 3.17
N TYR A 9 6.76 -23.09 3.68
CA TYR A 9 5.88 -22.19 2.94
C TYR A 9 6.55 -20.85 2.67
N THR A 10 6.39 -20.34 1.45
CA THR A 10 6.74 -18.97 1.11
C THR A 10 5.54 -18.08 1.40
N VAL A 11 5.73 -17.07 2.25
CA VAL A 11 4.72 -16.07 2.61
C VAL A 11 5.16 -14.67 2.23
N GLU A 12 4.22 -13.80 1.87
CA GLU A 12 4.51 -12.44 1.44
C GLU A 12 4.43 -11.45 2.61
N VAL A 13 5.60 -11.03 3.11
CA VAL A 13 5.70 -10.02 4.18
C VAL A 13 5.48 -8.59 3.65
N GLY A 14 5.70 -8.37 2.35
CA GLY A 14 5.37 -7.13 1.63
C GLY A 14 3.97 -7.17 1.01
N CYS A 15 3.76 -6.47 -0.11
CA CYS A 15 2.53 -6.61 -0.90
C CYS A 15 2.35 -8.05 -1.42
N ASN A 16 1.10 -8.50 -1.53
CA ASN A 16 0.76 -9.89 -1.85
C ASN A 16 -0.54 -10.04 -2.65
N TRP A 17 -1.05 -8.94 -3.19
CA TRP A 17 -2.28 -8.93 -3.98
C TRP A 17 -1.98 -8.33 -5.36
N VAL A 18 -2.68 -8.86 -6.36
CA VAL A 18 -2.93 -8.19 -7.63
C VAL A 18 -4.29 -7.48 -7.48
N GLN A 19 -4.28 -6.20 -7.13
CA GLN A 19 -5.51 -5.44 -6.90
C GLN A 19 -6.15 -4.96 -8.20
N GLY A 20 -7.44 -5.26 -8.38
CA GLY A 20 -8.20 -4.89 -9.56
C GLY A 20 -7.63 -5.49 -10.84
N THR A 21 -8.23 -6.59 -11.31
CA THR A 21 -7.73 -7.36 -12.47
C THR A 21 -8.20 -6.80 -13.82
N GLN A 22 -9.31 -7.29 -14.34
CA GLN A 22 -9.95 -6.84 -15.58
C GLN A 22 -11.43 -7.25 -15.56
N THR A 23 -12.31 -6.38 -16.05
CA THR A 23 -13.73 -6.71 -16.26
C THR A 23 -14.05 -6.70 -17.76
N GLY A 24 -14.46 -7.85 -18.32
CA GLY A 24 -14.81 -7.97 -19.74
C GLY A 24 -13.69 -7.47 -20.66
N ASN A 25 -14.03 -6.57 -21.60
CA ASN A 25 -13.06 -5.91 -22.49
C ASN A 25 -12.55 -4.56 -21.93
N GLY A 26 -12.70 -4.33 -20.62
CA GLY A 26 -12.22 -3.13 -19.94
C GLY A 26 -10.68 -3.09 -19.84
N PRO A 27 -10.13 -2.00 -19.26
CA PRO A 27 -8.69 -1.89 -19.06
C PRO A 27 -8.17 -3.02 -18.19
N ILE A 28 -7.01 -3.56 -18.54
CA ILE A 28 -6.30 -4.58 -17.77
C ILE A 28 -5.27 -3.91 -16.85
N ASN A 29 -5.23 -4.31 -15.59
CA ASN A 29 -4.17 -3.88 -14.69
C ASN A 29 -2.80 -4.42 -15.17
N PRO A 30 -1.76 -3.58 -15.29
CA PRO A 30 -0.45 -4.02 -15.77
C PRO A 30 0.20 -5.11 -14.89
N ILE A 31 -0.06 -5.12 -13.58
CA ILE A 31 0.41 -6.16 -12.68
C ILE A 31 -0.30 -7.48 -12.93
N TYR A 32 -1.60 -7.44 -13.28
CA TYR A 32 -2.32 -8.64 -13.70
C TYR A 32 -1.79 -9.18 -15.03
N SER A 33 -1.44 -8.30 -15.98
CA SER A 33 -0.76 -8.71 -17.22
C SER A 33 0.58 -9.41 -16.94
N LEU A 34 1.38 -8.91 -15.99
CA LEU A 34 2.62 -9.55 -15.58
C LEU A 34 2.38 -10.91 -14.89
N ALA A 35 1.38 -10.98 -14.01
CA ALA A 35 0.98 -12.22 -13.35
C ALA A 35 0.59 -13.29 -14.38
N LEU A 36 -0.18 -12.94 -15.41
CA LEU A 36 -0.52 -13.84 -16.50
C LEU A 36 0.70 -14.24 -17.34
N LYS A 37 1.56 -13.28 -17.68
CA LYS A 37 2.76 -13.52 -18.50
C LYS A 37 3.73 -14.50 -17.83
N HIS A 38 3.92 -14.38 -16.53
CA HIS A 38 4.88 -15.17 -15.75
C HIS A 38 4.22 -16.30 -14.94
N ASN A 39 2.95 -16.62 -15.23
CA ASN A 39 2.20 -17.72 -14.63
C ASN A 39 2.16 -17.71 -13.09
N LEU A 40 1.95 -16.53 -12.50
CA LEU A 40 1.83 -16.37 -11.04
C LEU A 40 0.67 -17.18 -10.49
N GLU A 41 0.93 -18.04 -9.50
CA GLU A 41 -0.13 -18.75 -8.78
C GLU A 41 -0.87 -17.80 -7.85
N THR A 42 -2.20 -17.76 -8.00
CA THR A 42 -3.06 -16.86 -7.22
C THR A 42 -4.35 -17.55 -6.78
N ALA A 43 -4.96 -17.01 -5.72
CA ALA A 43 -6.24 -17.44 -5.19
C ALA A 43 -7.17 -16.24 -5.00
N THR A 44 -8.48 -16.49 -5.09
CA THR A 44 -9.49 -15.52 -4.65
C THR A 44 -9.76 -15.67 -3.16
N ASN A 45 -10.24 -14.60 -2.54
CA ASN A 45 -10.68 -14.61 -1.15
C ASN A 45 -12.21 -14.47 -1.09
N ASN A 46 -12.86 -15.28 -0.26
CA ASN A 46 -14.26 -15.16 0.07
C ASN A 46 -14.44 -14.17 1.24
N TRP A 47 -14.73 -12.92 0.90
CA TRP A 47 -14.90 -11.84 1.88
C TRP A 47 -16.10 -12.02 2.82
N ASP A 48 -17.07 -12.86 2.44
CA ASP A 48 -18.22 -13.21 3.29
C ASP A 48 -17.89 -14.30 4.33
N ASP A 49 -16.79 -15.03 4.13
CA ASP A 49 -16.32 -16.09 5.02
C ASP A 49 -15.47 -15.52 6.17
N ILE A 50 -16.15 -14.70 6.98
CA ILE A 50 -15.56 -13.99 8.11
C ILE A 50 -16.18 -14.44 9.44
N GLN A 51 -15.33 -14.87 10.36
CA GLN A 51 -15.72 -15.19 11.73
C GLN A 51 -15.48 -14.00 12.67
N LEU A 52 -16.49 -13.67 13.48
CA LEU A 52 -16.50 -12.48 14.32
C LEU A 52 -16.26 -12.84 15.79
N TYR A 53 -15.46 -12.01 16.48
CA TYR A 53 -15.04 -12.22 17.86
C TYR A 53 -15.08 -10.93 18.69
N ASP A 54 -15.27 -11.07 19.99
CA ASP A 54 -15.07 -10.04 21.01
C ASP A 54 -14.29 -10.62 22.20
N GLU A 55 -14.22 -9.89 23.32
CA GLU A 55 -13.49 -10.32 24.52
C GLU A 55 -14.04 -11.59 25.20
N LYS A 56 -15.21 -12.09 24.75
CA LYS A 56 -15.92 -13.26 25.29
C LYS A 56 -15.97 -14.43 24.30
N GLY A 57 -15.29 -14.34 23.16
CA GLY A 57 -15.20 -15.39 22.15
C GLY A 57 -16.00 -15.04 20.90
N HIS A 58 -16.76 -16.00 20.36
CA HIS A 58 -17.56 -15.77 19.16
C HIS A 58 -18.65 -14.74 19.42
N ALA A 59 -18.69 -13.70 18.59
CA ALA A 59 -19.67 -12.64 18.64
C ALA A 59 -20.47 -12.56 17.34
N ASN A 60 -21.64 -11.91 17.37
CA ASN A 60 -22.42 -11.67 16.16
C ASN A 60 -22.73 -10.20 15.99
N PHE A 61 -21.82 -9.48 15.33
CA PHE A 61 -22.00 -8.08 14.94
C PHE A 61 -21.98 -7.91 13.41
N LYS A 62 -22.48 -8.90 12.65
CA LYS A 62 -22.61 -8.81 11.18
C LYS A 62 -23.41 -7.57 10.73
N GLY A 63 -24.31 -7.08 11.58
CA GLY A 63 -25.03 -5.82 11.34
C GLY A 63 -24.12 -4.60 11.31
N ALA A 64 -23.14 -4.51 12.22
CA ALA A 64 -22.14 -3.44 12.25
C ALA A 64 -21.22 -3.52 11.01
N VAL A 65 -20.77 -4.73 10.64
CA VAL A 65 -19.96 -4.98 9.44
C VAL A 65 -20.67 -4.46 8.18
N ARG A 66 -21.92 -4.88 7.93
CA ARG A 66 -22.71 -4.42 6.78
C ARG A 66 -23.01 -2.92 6.82
N THR A 67 -23.18 -2.34 8.01
CA THR A 67 -23.39 -0.89 8.15
C THR A 67 -22.13 -0.13 7.77
N SER A 68 -20.97 -0.62 8.21
CA SER A 68 -19.66 -0.06 7.88
C SER A 68 -19.33 -0.18 6.39
N GLU A 69 -19.59 -1.33 5.77
CA GLU A 69 -19.45 -1.53 4.32
C GLU A 69 -20.29 -0.52 3.52
N LYS A 70 -21.57 -0.37 3.87
CA LYS A 70 -22.46 0.63 3.26
C LYS A 70 -21.95 2.05 3.49
N ALA A 71 -21.45 2.35 4.68
CA ALA A 71 -20.86 3.64 4.99
C ALA A 71 -19.60 3.90 4.16
N TYR A 72 -18.75 2.89 3.94
CA TYR A 72 -17.58 2.99 3.08
C TYR A 72 -17.98 3.30 1.64
N HIS A 73 -18.95 2.57 1.07
CA HIS A 73 -19.46 2.92 -0.26
C HIS A 73 -20.13 4.30 -0.32
N ALA A 74 -20.81 4.73 0.75
CA ALA A 74 -21.37 6.09 0.83
C ALA A 74 -20.27 7.15 0.88
N LEU A 75 -19.17 6.90 1.60
CA LEU A 75 -17.98 7.74 1.62
C LEU A 75 -17.41 7.88 0.20
N ILE A 76 -17.10 6.77 -0.47
CA ILE A 76 -16.49 6.77 -1.80
C ILE A 76 -17.38 7.49 -2.83
N ASN A 77 -18.69 7.19 -2.84
CA ASN A 77 -19.63 7.83 -3.76
C ASN A 77 -19.90 9.31 -3.40
N GLY A 78 -19.82 9.65 -2.11
CA GLY A 78 -20.04 10.99 -1.59
C GLY A 78 -18.96 11.99 -2.03
N ALA A 79 -17.74 11.53 -2.32
CA ALA A 79 -16.66 12.40 -2.82
C ALA A 79 -17.03 13.10 -4.15
N GLY A 80 -17.86 12.47 -5.00
CA GLY A 80 -18.38 13.12 -6.21
C GLY A 80 -19.27 14.34 -5.91
N ARG A 81 -19.96 14.38 -4.77
CA ARG A 81 -20.76 15.54 -4.32
C ARG A 81 -19.90 16.69 -3.80
N SER A 82 -18.64 16.41 -3.46
CA SER A 82 -17.60 17.41 -3.19
C SER A 82 -17.04 18.01 -4.47
N SER A 83 -17.65 17.77 -5.64
CA SER A 83 -17.35 18.41 -6.93
C SER A 83 -17.16 19.94 -6.84
N PRO A 84 -17.91 20.72 -6.03
CA PRO A 84 -17.61 22.14 -5.82
C PRO A 84 -16.25 22.41 -5.15
N ILE A 85 -15.85 21.60 -4.18
CA ILE A 85 -14.54 21.67 -3.51
C ILE A 85 -13.43 21.36 -4.53
N MET A 86 -13.65 20.38 -5.40
CA MET A 86 -12.69 19.94 -6.40
C MET A 86 -12.59 20.87 -7.62
N THR A 87 -13.71 21.40 -8.12
CA THR A 87 -13.75 22.36 -9.23
C THR A 87 -13.17 23.72 -8.85
N ALA A 88 -13.23 24.07 -7.56
CA ALA A 88 -12.64 25.27 -7.00
C ALA A 88 -11.25 25.05 -6.36
N TRP A 89 -10.68 23.83 -6.43
CA TRP A 89 -9.38 23.49 -5.84
C TRP A 89 -9.26 23.87 -4.35
N ILE A 90 -10.34 23.65 -3.60
CA ILE A 90 -10.41 23.89 -2.15
C ILE A 90 -9.78 22.70 -1.41
N LEU A 91 -9.26 22.99 -0.21
CA LEU A 91 -8.77 22.02 0.78
C LEU A 91 -9.70 20.82 0.94
N ASP A 92 -9.12 19.61 0.83
CA ASP A 92 -9.85 18.36 1.07
C ASP A 92 -10.17 18.18 2.57
N LEU A 93 -11.15 17.35 2.85
CA LEU A 93 -11.49 16.92 4.19
C LEU A 93 -10.87 15.55 4.49
N SER A 94 -10.74 15.23 5.77
CA SER A 94 -10.41 13.85 6.17
C SER A 94 -11.54 12.90 5.82
N ALA A 95 -11.22 11.63 5.57
CA ALA A 95 -12.20 10.57 5.37
C ALA A 95 -13.14 10.43 6.58
N ARG A 96 -12.66 10.69 7.81
CA ARG A 96 -13.51 10.80 9.02
C ARG A 96 -14.61 11.86 8.85
N SER A 97 -14.26 13.02 8.31
CA SER A 97 -15.22 14.09 8.05
C SER A 97 -16.20 13.68 6.95
N GLY A 98 -15.72 12.99 5.92
CA GLY A 98 -16.56 12.38 4.89
C GLY A 98 -17.56 11.37 5.43
N TYR A 99 -17.14 10.46 6.32
CA TYR A 99 -18.04 9.54 7.02
C TYR A 99 -19.10 10.30 7.81
N SER A 100 -18.69 11.34 8.54
CA SER A 100 -19.61 12.17 9.33
C SER A 100 -20.65 12.89 8.48
N LEU A 101 -20.27 13.38 7.30
CA LEU A 101 -21.14 14.06 6.32
C LEU A 101 -22.06 13.08 5.57
N THR A 102 -21.64 11.83 5.43
CA THR A 102 -22.45 10.75 4.86
C THR A 102 -23.27 9.99 5.91
N GLY A 103 -23.23 10.44 7.18
CA GLY A 103 -24.12 9.96 8.25
C GLY A 103 -23.57 8.82 9.10
N TYR A 104 -22.28 8.47 8.98
CA TYR A 104 -21.65 7.40 9.74
C TYR A 104 -20.69 7.93 10.81
N ARG A 105 -20.87 7.49 12.06
CA ARG A 105 -19.99 7.75 13.20
C ARG A 105 -19.89 6.47 14.02
N PRO A 106 -18.70 5.85 14.15
CA PRO A 106 -18.56 4.63 14.92
C PRO A 106 -18.74 4.93 16.41
N LYS A 107 -19.56 4.14 17.10
CA LYS A 107 -19.97 4.43 18.49
C LYS A 107 -19.41 3.46 19.53
N ASP A 108 -19.03 2.27 19.10
CA ASP A 108 -18.59 1.17 19.96
C ASP A 108 -17.52 0.32 19.27
N GLN A 109 -17.01 -0.67 19.99
CA GLN A 109 -15.98 -1.60 19.53
C GLN A 109 -16.33 -2.34 18.23
N TYR A 110 -17.60 -2.64 18.00
CA TYR A 110 -18.04 -3.38 16.82
C TYR A 110 -18.00 -2.48 15.59
N ASP A 111 -18.41 -1.22 15.74
CA ASP A 111 -18.25 -0.21 14.69
C ASP A 111 -16.76 0.09 14.44
N TRP A 112 -15.92 0.18 15.48
CA TRP A 112 -14.48 0.39 15.34
C TRP A 112 -13.80 -0.73 14.54
N ALA A 113 -14.06 -1.98 14.91
CA ALA A 113 -13.51 -3.13 14.20
C ALA A 113 -14.02 -3.21 12.75
N SER A 114 -15.32 -2.95 12.56
CA SER A 114 -15.93 -2.95 11.22
C SER A 114 -15.37 -1.85 10.31
N GLU A 115 -15.17 -0.64 10.84
CA GLU A 115 -14.54 0.46 10.07
C GLU A 115 -13.08 0.17 9.76
N TYR A 116 -12.34 -0.39 10.71
CA TYR A 116 -10.96 -0.80 10.50
C TYR A 116 -10.82 -1.82 9.36
N LEU A 117 -11.74 -2.79 9.28
CA LEU A 117 -11.76 -3.80 8.21
C LEU A 117 -11.93 -3.17 6.82
N HIS A 118 -12.83 -2.18 6.68
CA HIS A 118 -13.16 -1.61 5.36
C HIS A 118 -12.30 -0.42 4.96
N PHE A 119 -11.74 0.33 5.93
CA PHE A 119 -10.97 1.54 5.65
C PHE A 119 -9.48 1.35 5.94
N ASP A 120 -9.11 1.24 7.21
CA ASP A 120 -7.70 1.28 7.65
C ASP A 120 -6.84 0.21 6.98
N TRP A 121 -7.42 -0.97 6.80
CA TRP A 121 -6.80 -2.08 6.11
C TRP A 121 -6.30 -1.69 4.70
N GLU A 122 -7.09 -0.94 3.93
CA GLU A 122 -6.73 -0.60 2.56
C GLU A 122 -5.73 0.57 2.51
N TRP A 123 -5.86 1.54 3.42
CA TRP A 123 -5.13 2.82 3.36
C TRP A 123 -3.92 2.90 4.31
N ALA A 124 -3.62 1.82 5.03
CA ALA A 124 -2.57 1.73 6.05
C ALA A 124 -2.64 2.79 7.17
N GLN A 125 -3.74 3.54 7.26
CA GLN A 125 -3.94 4.70 8.14
C GLN A 125 -5.43 4.84 8.46
N ALA A 126 -5.72 5.51 9.57
CA ALA A 126 -7.10 5.75 10.00
C ALA A 126 -7.80 6.80 9.11
N PRO A 127 -9.15 6.87 9.12
CA PRO A 127 -9.91 7.87 8.38
C PRO A 127 -9.55 9.32 8.73
N GLU A 128 -9.04 9.59 9.93
CA GLU A 128 -8.59 10.90 10.39
C GLU A 128 -7.30 11.36 9.68
N GLN A 129 -6.45 10.41 9.27
CA GLN A 129 -5.15 10.64 8.66
C GLN A 129 -5.18 10.54 7.12
N SER A 130 -6.35 10.27 6.55
CA SER A 130 -6.53 10.00 5.13
C SER A 130 -7.45 11.03 4.49
N SER A 131 -7.11 11.46 3.28
CA SER A 131 -7.90 12.33 2.42
C SER A 131 -9.23 11.65 2.05
N TRP A 132 -10.34 12.38 2.03
CA TRP A 132 -11.62 11.82 1.57
C TRP A 132 -11.63 11.69 0.05
N ILE A 133 -11.32 12.78 -0.67
CA ILE A 133 -11.43 12.82 -2.13
C ILE A 133 -10.41 11.86 -2.74
N SER A 134 -9.13 11.95 -2.37
CA SER A 134 -8.06 11.18 -3.02
C SER A 134 -8.19 9.68 -2.76
N THR A 135 -8.61 9.28 -1.55
CA THR A 135 -8.93 7.87 -1.24
C THR A 135 -10.05 7.37 -2.14
N SER A 136 -11.10 8.17 -2.33
CA SER A 136 -12.25 7.80 -3.16
C SER A 136 -11.88 7.64 -4.63
N PHE A 137 -11.00 8.50 -5.13
CA PHE A 137 -10.52 8.43 -6.51
C PHE A 137 -9.65 7.21 -6.71
N ASN A 138 -8.66 7.03 -5.86
CA ASN A 138 -7.77 5.88 -5.94
C ASN A 138 -8.58 4.56 -5.88
N TYR A 139 -9.57 4.46 -4.99
CA TYR A 139 -10.49 3.33 -4.96
C TYR A 139 -11.22 3.15 -6.30
N ASN A 140 -11.84 4.19 -6.83
CA ASN A 140 -12.61 4.10 -8.07
C ASN A 140 -11.74 3.69 -9.27
N PHE A 141 -10.55 4.27 -9.41
CA PHE A 141 -9.63 3.95 -10.51
C PHE A 141 -8.98 2.57 -10.35
N THR A 142 -8.95 2.00 -9.15
CA THR A 142 -8.45 0.65 -8.93
C THR A 142 -9.57 -0.39 -9.07
N PHE A 143 -10.70 -0.19 -8.39
CA PHE A 143 -11.72 -1.21 -8.16
C PHE A 143 -13.04 -1.02 -8.90
N ASP A 144 -13.32 0.16 -9.47
CA ASP A 144 -14.60 0.44 -10.13
C ASP A 144 -14.44 0.58 -11.65
N ALA A 145 -14.69 -0.52 -12.37
CA ALA A 145 -14.66 -0.54 -13.83
C ALA A 145 -15.64 0.44 -14.49
N THR A 146 -16.77 0.76 -13.82
CA THR A 146 -17.77 1.71 -14.34
C THR A 146 -17.29 3.15 -14.26
N ARG A 147 -16.31 3.43 -13.40
CA ARG A 147 -15.66 4.74 -13.23
C ARG A 147 -14.30 4.82 -13.91
N GLY A 148 -14.00 3.84 -14.77
CA GLY A 148 -12.77 3.81 -15.56
C GLY A 148 -11.60 3.09 -14.90
N GLY A 149 -11.81 2.45 -13.74
CA GLY A 149 -10.84 1.54 -13.14
C GLY A 149 -10.80 0.16 -13.76
N PHE A 150 -10.13 -0.80 -13.10
CA PHE A 150 -9.88 -2.14 -13.64
C PHE A 150 -11.02 -3.13 -13.35
N SER A 151 -11.20 -3.48 -12.09
CA SER A 151 -12.20 -4.47 -11.62
C SER A 151 -12.24 -4.47 -10.10
N ASN A 152 -13.35 -4.90 -9.50
CA ASN A 152 -13.43 -5.16 -8.06
C ASN A 152 -12.83 -6.52 -7.67
N VAL A 153 -12.35 -7.31 -8.64
CA VAL A 153 -11.69 -8.59 -8.40
C VAL A 153 -10.21 -8.39 -8.12
N SER A 154 -9.77 -8.85 -6.96
CA SER A 154 -8.38 -8.89 -6.53
C SER A 154 -7.94 -10.33 -6.29
N LEU A 155 -6.67 -10.64 -6.59
CA LEU A 155 -6.10 -11.98 -6.49
C LEU A 155 -4.95 -12.00 -5.49
N LEU A 156 -5.02 -12.88 -4.49
CA LEU A 156 -3.97 -13.11 -3.51
C LEU A 156 -2.88 -13.98 -4.16
N SER A 157 -1.62 -13.58 -4.09
CA SER A 157 -0.50 -14.44 -4.48
C SER A 157 -0.32 -15.57 -3.46
N VAL A 158 -0.33 -16.81 -3.96
CA VAL A 158 -0.05 -18.03 -3.20
C VAL A 158 1.16 -18.80 -3.78
N ASP A 159 1.87 -18.16 -4.71
CA ASP A 159 3.00 -18.76 -5.42
C ASP A 159 4.18 -19.02 -4.48
N GLN A 160 4.65 -20.26 -4.46
CA GLN A 160 5.76 -20.67 -3.59
C GLN A 160 7.13 -20.15 -4.06
N GLN A 161 7.24 -19.64 -5.29
CA GLN A 161 8.41 -18.90 -5.76
C GLN A 161 8.47 -17.48 -5.15
N GLY A 162 7.34 -17.02 -4.58
CA GLY A 162 7.17 -15.71 -4.00
C GLY A 162 6.76 -14.67 -5.04
N PHE A 163 5.83 -13.79 -4.70
CA PHE A 163 5.20 -12.83 -5.62
C PHE A 163 6.23 -12.01 -6.40
N GLN A 164 7.37 -11.69 -5.81
CA GLN A 164 8.46 -10.94 -6.44
C GLN A 164 9.02 -11.59 -7.73
N HIS A 165 8.83 -12.90 -7.92
CA HIS A 165 9.39 -13.61 -9.08
C HIS A 165 8.90 -13.02 -10.40
N ILE A 166 7.66 -12.52 -10.49
CA ILE A 166 7.14 -11.92 -11.73
C ILE A 166 7.93 -10.69 -12.17
N LEU A 167 8.51 -9.93 -11.21
CA LEU A 167 9.37 -8.80 -11.53
C LEU A 167 10.77 -9.25 -11.90
N GLN A 168 11.26 -10.32 -11.27
CA GLN A 168 12.58 -10.89 -11.56
C GLN A 168 12.58 -11.53 -12.95
N ASP A 169 11.54 -12.28 -13.28
CA ASP A 169 11.34 -12.91 -14.59
C ASP A 169 11.14 -11.87 -15.69
N GLU A 170 10.36 -10.81 -15.42
CA GLU A 170 10.23 -9.69 -16.36
C GLU A 170 11.58 -8.99 -16.58
N ALA A 171 12.32 -8.71 -15.50
CA ALA A 171 13.63 -8.09 -15.59
C ALA A 171 14.62 -8.95 -16.38
N ASP A 172 14.64 -10.27 -16.17
CA ASP A 172 15.55 -11.19 -16.87
C ASP A 172 15.31 -11.20 -18.40
N THR A 173 14.19 -10.68 -18.91
CA THR A 173 13.95 -10.54 -20.36
C THR A 173 14.75 -9.42 -21.04
N PHE A 174 15.20 -8.41 -20.28
CA PHE A 174 15.90 -7.24 -20.85
C PHE A 174 17.12 -6.79 -20.05
N LEU A 175 17.21 -7.15 -18.77
CA LEU A 175 18.23 -6.69 -17.86
C LEU A 175 19.44 -7.64 -17.85
N LYS A 176 20.64 -7.08 -18.02
CA LYS A 176 21.87 -7.81 -17.80
C LYS A 176 22.19 -7.80 -16.30
N ARG A 177 22.38 -8.97 -15.68
CA ARG A 177 22.68 -9.08 -14.24
C ARG A 177 23.88 -8.24 -13.81
N SER A 178 24.88 -8.05 -14.68
CA SER A 178 26.04 -7.17 -14.43
C SER A 178 25.70 -5.69 -14.24
N ASN A 179 24.50 -5.27 -14.65
CA ASN A 179 24.03 -3.89 -14.51
C ASN A 179 23.28 -3.65 -13.19
N VAL A 180 23.10 -4.68 -12.36
CA VAL A 180 22.41 -4.57 -11.06
C VAL A 180 23.40 -4.86 -9.95
N LEU A 181 23.56 -3.88 -9.07
CA LEU A 181 24.42 -3.98 -7.89
C LEU A 181 23.53 -4.16 -6.65
N LEU A 182 23.41 -5.41 -6.18
CA LEU A 182 22.75 -5.73 -4.91
C LEU A 182 23.70 -5.46 -3.75
N SER A 183 23.15 -5.32 -2.53
CA SER A 183 23.92 -4.97 -1.33
C SER A 183 24.68 -3.63 -1.43
N SER A 184 24.25 -2.76 -2.34
CA SER A 184 24.85 -1.46 -2.64
C SER A 184 24.00 -0.32 -2.11
N THR A 185 23.99 -0.14 -0.78
CA THR A 185 23.25 0.95 -0.15
C THR A 185 23.84 2.30 -0.54
N VAL A 186 23.02 3.16 -1.14
CA VAL A 186 23.36 4.56 -1.46
C VAL A 186 23.34 5.41 -0.19
N THR A 187 24.32 6.29 0.01
CA THR A 187 24.37 7.20 1.17
C THR A 187 24.39 8.67 0.79
N ASP A 188 25.03 9.03 -0.33
CA ASP A 188 25.13 10.41 -0.79
C ASP A 188 24.88 10.47 -2.31
N ILE A 189 24.14 11.49 -2.75
CA ILE A 189 23.85 11.79 -4.15
C ILE A 189 24.20 13.25 -4.41
N ASP A 190 25.32 13.48 -5.10
CA ASP A 190 25.70 14.79 -5.61
C ASP A 190 25.16 14.95 -7.04
N TYR A 191 24.42 16.02 -7.33
CA TYR A 191 23.81 16.24 -8.64
C TYR A 191 23.95 17.69 -9.12
N SER A 192 24.04 17.86 -10.43
CA SER A 192 24.15 19.14 -11.11
C SER A 192 23.39 19.11 -12.43
N ASP A 193 23.47 20.20 -13.19
CA ASP A 193 22.92 20.27 -14.55
C ASP A 193 23.72 19.41 -15.55
N SER A 194 24.90 18.90 -15.16
CA SER A 194 25.81 18.13 -16.02
C SER A 194 25.91 16.65 -15.66
N GLY A 195 25.40 16.22 -14.50
CA GLY A 195 25.37 14.81 -14.12
C GLY A 195 25.11 14.54 -12.65
N VAL A 196 25.24 13.27 -12.29
CA VAL A 196 25.03 12.74 -10.94
C VAL A 196 26.23 11.89 -10.51
N SER A 197 26.64 12.02 -9.26
CA SER A 197 27.63 11.19 -8.59
C SER A 197 27.00 10.56 -7.34
N VAL A 198 26.93 9.24 -7.32
CA VAL A 198 26.32 8.45 -6.24
C VAL A 198 27.42 7.81 -5.42
N LYS A 199 27.39 7.97 -4.11
CA LYS A 199 28.30 7.30 -3.17
C LYS A 199 27.57 6.17 -2.47
N LEU A 200 28.19 4.99 -2.49
CA LEU A 200 27.72 3.82 -1.78
C LEU A 200 28.30 3.77 -0.37
N LYS A 201 27.64 3.02 0.52
CA LYS A 201 28.12 2.75 1.89
C LYS A 201 29.51 2.09 1.93
N SER A 202 29.86 1.34 0.88
CA SER A 202 31.20 0.76 0.69
C SER A 202 32.29 1.81 0.47
N GLY A 203 31.91 3.06 0.15
CA GLY A 203 32.81 4.13 -0.25
C GLY A 203 32.99 4.28 -1.76
N GLU A 204 32.51 3.30 -2.54
CA GLU A 204 32.52 3.36 -4.01
C GLU A 204 31.69 4.54 -4.53
N LYS A 205 32.14 5.12 -5.64
CA LYS A 205 31.46 6.23 -6.31
C LYS A 205 31.10 5.87 -7.75
N LEU A 206 29.82 6.00 -8.08
CA LEU A 206 29.26 5.81 -9.41
C LEU A 206 28.95 7.17 -10.04
N LYS A 207 29.14 7.31 -11.35
CA LYS A 207 28.82 8.55 -12.08
C LYS A 207 27.89 8.25 -13.25
N ALA A 208 26.91 9.12 -13.46
CA ALA A 208 25.97 9.03 -14.55
C ALA A 208 25.56 10.43 -15.05
N LYS A 209 24.94 10.49 -16.24
CA LYS A 209 24.34 11.74 -16.75
C LYS A 209 23.01 12.07 -16.05
N TYR A 210 22.24 11.05 -15.73
CA TYR A 210 20.93 11.15 -15.07
C TYR A 210 20.83 10.07 -14.00
N ALA A 211 20.00 10.30 -12.99
CA ALA A 211 19.60 9.28 -12.03
C ALA A 211 18.08 9.23 -11.89
N LEU A 212 17.54 8.02 -11.83
CA LEU A 212 16.16 7.78 -11.46
C LEU A 212 16.11 7.38 -9.98
N VAL A 213 15.52 8.22 -9.16
CA VAL A 213 15.35 8.02 -7.71
C VAL A 213 14.03 7.29 -7.48
N THR A 214 14.12 6.06 -6.96
CA THR A 214 12.98 5.21 -6.62
C THR A 214 12.91 4.84 -5.14
N PHE A 215 13.52 5.67 -4.28
CA PHE A 215 13.35 5.53 -2.84
C PHE A 215 11.89 5.70 -2.45
N SER A 216 11.43 5.02 -1.40
CA SER A 216 10.12 5.29 -0.83
C SER A 216 10.05 6.74 -0.34
N VAL A 217 8.84 7.29 -0.25
CA VAL A 217 8.67 8.65 0.29
C VAL A 217 9.16 8.71 1.74
N GLY A 218 8.98 7.64 2.51
CA GLY A 218 9.55 7.51 3.86
C GLY A 218 11.08 7.69 3.88
N VAL A 219 11.84 7.08 2.97
CA VAL A 219 13.30 7.28 2.90
C VAL A 219 13.64 8.73 2.52
N LEU A 220 12.86 9.35 1.63
CA LEU A 220 13.06 10.76 1.25
C LEU A 220 12.77 11.74 2.41
N GLN A 221 11.89 11.36 3.34
CA GLN A 221 11.58 12.11 4.57
C GLN A 221 12.66 11.96 5.67
N HIS A 222 13.61 11.04 5.51
CA HIS A 222 14.66 10.75 6.50
C HIS A 222 16.05 11.10 5.92
N PRO A 223 16.48 12.37 5.98
CA PRO A 223 17.73 12.85 5.38
C PRO A 223 18.99 12.21 5.98
N GLU A 224 18.89 11.49 7.09
CA GLU A 224 19.97 10.68 7.63
C GLU A 224 20.22 9.37 6.87
N ASP A 225 19.25 8.86 6.11
CA ASP A 225 19.38 7.62 5.35
C ASP A 225 20.05 7.86 3.98
N VAL A 226 19.68 8.95 3.29
CA VAL A 226 20.30 9.35 2.02
C VAL A 226 20.43 10.88 1.94
N LYS A 227 21.64 11.37 1.64
CA LYS A 227 21.95 12.80 1.56
C LYS A 227 21.98 13.28 0.11
N PHE A 228 21.21 14.31 -0.20
CA PHE A 228 21.20 14.98 -1.50
C PHE A 228 22.00 16.28 -1.46
N LYS A 229 22.85 16.51 -2.48
CA LYS A 229 23.68 17.70 -2.62
C LYS A 229 23.63 18.26 -4.05
N PRO A 230 23.19 19.50 -4.26
CA PRO A 230 22.64 20.43 -3.26
C PRO A 230 21.37 19.87 -2.59
N ALA A 231 20.92 20.49 -1.50
CA ALA A 231 19.64 20.14 -0.90
C ALA A 231 18.50 20.37 -1.92
N PHE A 232 17.38 19.67 -1.74
CA PHE A 232 16.21 19.89 -2.57
C PHE A 232 15.69 21.33 -2.42
N PRO A 233 15.14 21.92 -3.49
CA PRO A 233 14.36 23.14 -3.37
C PRO A 233 13.19 22.97 -2.39
N GLU A 234 12.77 24.06 -1.75
CA GLU A 234 11.70 24.07 -0.74
C GLU A 234 10.42 23.40 -1.25
N TRP A 235 9.96 23.74 -2.47
CA TRP A 235 8.75 23.16 -3.07
C TRP A 235 8.79 21.63 -3.20
N LYS A 236 9.97 21.04 -3.37
CA LYS A 236 10.14 19.58 -3.44
C LYS A 236 10.09 18.98 -2.05
N GLN A 237 10.80 19.60 -1.11
CA GLN A 237 10.86 19.10 0.26
C GLN A 237 9.48 19.19 0.92
N GLU A 238 8.75 20.28 0.72
CA GLU A 238 7.37 20.46 1.17
C GLU A 238 6.45 19.36 0.64
N ALA A 239 6.55 19.02 -0.65
CA ALA A 239 5.79 17.93 -1.25
C ALA A 239 6.14 16.56 -0.65
N ILE A 240 7.42 16.29 -0.42
CA ILE A 240 7.89 15.05 0.22
C ILE A 240 7.33 14.93 1.64
N ASP A 241 7.44 15.99 2.44
CA ASP A 241 7.06 15.98 3.87
C ASP A 241 5.54 16.06 4.07
N SER A 242 4.80 16.56 3.09
CA SER A 242 3.33 16.61 3.13
C SER A 242 2.67 15.25 2.91
N MET A 243 3.34 14.31 2.24
CA MET A 243 2.81 12.95 2.01
C MET A 243 2.93 12.12 3.29
N LYS A 244 1.98 11.23 3.58
CA LYS A 244 2.14 10.28 4.69
C LYS A 244 2.74 8.98 4.17
N MET A 245 3.83 8.52 4.78
CA MET A 245 4.26 7.13 4.66
C MET A 245 3.46 6.29 5.65
N GLY A 246 2.58 5.43 5.15
CA GLY A 246 1.77 4.52 5.95
C GLY A 246 2.58 3.30 6.42
N THR A 247 2.11 2.66 7.49
CA THR A 247 2.71 1.43 8.02
C THR A 247 1.70 0.31 7.99
N TYR A 248 2.12 -0.86 7.51
CA TYR A 248 1.31 -2.06 7.41
C TYR A 248 2.16 -3.26 7.80
N THR A 249 1.85 -3.89 8.94
CA THR A 249 2.60 -5.03 9.47
C THR A 249 1.75 -6.31 9.37
N LYS A 250 2.35 -7.37 8.81
CA LYS A 250 1.77 -8.72 8.78
C LYS A 250 2.53 -9.62 9.74
N ILE A 251 1.81 -10.17 10.72
CA ILE A 251 2.37 -11.02 11.75
C ILE A 251 1.91 -12.44 11.52
N PHE A 252 2.83 -13.25 11.00
CA PHE A 252 2.61 -14.66 10.71
C PHE A 252 2.93 -15.49 11.95
N LEU A 253 2.03 -16.38 12.31
CA LEU A 253 2.20 -17.38 13.36
C LEU A 253 1.90 -18.75 12.77
N GLN A 254 2.65 -19.74 13.19
CA GLN A 254 2.51 -21.11 12.71
C GLN A 254 2.41 -22.09 13.86
N TRP A 255 1.46 -23.02 13.77
CA TRP A 255 1.28 -24.15 14.69
C TRP A 255 1.46 -25.48 13.96
N ASP A 256 1.62 -26.57 14.72
CA ASP A 256 1.63 -27.92 14.15
C ASP A 256 0.24 -28.38 13.69
N LYS A 257 -0.82 -27.86 14.34
CA LYS A 257 -2.22 -28.16 14.02
C LYS A 257 -3.06 -26.91 14.19
N LYS A 258 -3.93 -26.62 13.22
CA LYS A 258 -4.94 -25.57 13.36
C LYS A 258 -5.91 -25.86 14.50
N PHE A 259 -6.21 -24.85 15.30
CA PHE A 259 -7.17 -24.92 16.42
C PHE A 259 -8.44 -24.08 16.18
N TRP A 260 -8.45 -23.28 15.12
CA TRP A 260 -9.53 -22.41 14.68
C TRP A 260 -10.44 -23.09 13.64
N ASP A 261 -11.58 -22.48 13.38
CA ASP A 261 -12.57 -22.95 12.40
C ASP A 261 -12.13 -22.69 10.96
N ASN A 262 -12.77 -23.34 9.98
CA ASN A 262 -12.35 -23.27 8.58
C ASN A 262 -12.85 -22.01 7.86
N ASN A 263 -12.81 -20.85 8.51
CA ASN A 263 -13.09 -19.56 7.91
C ASN A 263 -11.82 -18.96 7.31
N GLU A 264 -11.94 -18.28 6.17
CA GLU A 264 -10.82 -17.57 5.54
C GLU A 264 -10.35 -16.38 6.38
N MET A 265 -11.29 -15.63 6.97
CA MET A 265 -11.02 -14.38 7.68
C MET A 265 -11.63 -14.37 9.06
N GLY A 266 -11.15 -13.46 9.91
CA GLY A 266 -11.92 -13.06 11.07
C GLY A 266 -11.58 -11.69 11.60
N LEU A 267 -12.52 -11.21 12.41
CA LEU A 267 -12.56 -9.85 12.94
C LEU A 267 -12.78 -9.88 14.44
N TYR A 268 -11.82 -9.37 15.19
CA TYR A 268 -11.84 -9.21 16.64
C TYR A 268 -12.15 -7.76 17.00
N ALA A 269 -13.18 -7.57 17.83
CA ALA A 269 -13.62 -6.28 18.33
C ALA A 269 -13.14 -6.07 19.78
N ASP A 270 -12.02 -5.34 19.93
CA ASP A 270 -11.49 -5.01 21.25
C ASP A 270 -12.30 -3.87 21.91
N PRO A 271 -12.78 -4.05 23.15
CA PRO A 271 -13.60 -3.04 23.85
C PRO A 271 -12.82 -1.81 24.34
N HIS A 272 -11.49 -1.84 24.31
CA HIS A 272 -10.65 -0.81 24.93
C HIS A 272 -9.80 -0.06 23.91
N ARG A 273 -9.45 -0.70 22.78
CA ARG A 273 -8.45 -0.21 21.85
C ARG A 273 -8.77 -0.56 20.40
N ARG A 274 -9.22 0.44 19.64
CA ARG A 274 -9.37 0.35 18.18
C ARG A 274 -8.03 -0.06 17.54
N GLY A 275 -8.07 -1.04 16.63
CA GLY A 275 -6.87 -1.53 15.93
C GLY A 275 -6.03 -2.56 16.70
N TYR A 276 -6.49 -3.05 17.86
CA TYR A 276 -5.78 -4.07 18.62
C TYR A 276 -5.99 -5.49 18.04
N TYR A 277 -5.10 -5.88 17.12
CA TYR A 277 -5.12 -7.17 16.39
C TYR A 277 -6.49 -7.53 15.78
N PRO A 278 -7.17 -6.59 15.09
CA PRO A 278 -8.57 -6.74 14.75
C PRO A 278 -8.78 -7.73 13.60
N VAL A 279 -7.89 -7.77 12.60
CA VAL A 279 -8.13 -8.57 11.40
C VAL A 279 -7.08 -9.67 11.28
N TRP A 280 -7.57 -10.89 11.09
CA TRP A 280 -6.74 -12.06 10.81
C TRP A 280 -7.22 -12.79 9.56
N GLN A 281 -6.31 -13.54 8.93
CA GLN A 281 -6.62 -14.47 7.84
C GLN A 281 -6.00 -15.83 8.15
N SER A 282 -6.78 -16.89 7.94
CA SER A 282 -6.30 -18.27 7.97
C SER A 282 -5.60 -18.58 6.66
N LEU A 283 -4.28 -18.82 6.72
CA LEU A 283 -3.54 -19.31 5.55
C LEU A 283 -3.60 -20.84 5.43
N ASP A 284 -4.05 -21.55 6.46
CA ASP A 284 -4.37 -22.99 6.44
C ASP A 284 -5.76 -23.30 5.85
N HIS A 285 -6.29 -22.38 5.04
CA HIS A 285 -7.54 -22.62 4.30
C HIS A 285 -7.25 -23.39 3.00
N GLU A 286 -8.22 -24.17 2.51
CA GLU A 286 -8.08 -25.03 1.32
C GLU A 286 -7.69 -24.27 0.04
N ARG A 287 -7.96 -22.95 -0.02
CA ARG A 287 -7.63 -22.08 -1.15
C ARG A 287 -6.22 -21.47 -1.10
N PHE A 288 -5.53 -21.56 0.03
CA PHE A 288 -4.24 -20.89 0.23
C PHE A 288 -3.12 -21.89 0.44
N PHE A 289 -2.75 -22.19 1.69
CA PHE A 289 -1.68 -23.12 2.04
C PHE A 289 -2.22 -24.24 2.94
N PRO A 290 -2.94 -25.24 2.38
CA PRO A 290 -3.55 -26.31 3.16
C PRO A 290 -2.50 -27.10 3.95
N GLY A 291 -2.78 -27.36 5.21
CA GLY A 291 -1.90 -28.05 6.15
C GLY A 291 -0.81 -27.16 6.75
N SER A 292 -0.78 -25.86 6.47
CA SER A 292 0.30 -24.98 6.91
C SER A 292 0.30 -24.66 8.40
N GLY A 293 -0.85 -24.77 9.07
CA GLY A 293 -1.04 -24.30 10.44
C GLY A 293 -0.78 -22.81 10.61
N MET A 294 -0.91 -22.01 9.54
CA MET A 294 -0.55 -20.59 9.54
C MET A 294 -1.73 -19.65 9.71
N TYR A 295 -1.48 -18.61 10.50
CA TYR A 295 -2.41 -17.52 10.79
C TYR A 295 -1.68 -16.20 10.65
N VAL A 296 -2.29 -15.21 10.00
CA VAL A 296 -1.69 -13.89 9.83
C VAL A 296 -2.57 -12.80 10.43
N PHE A 297 -2.04 -12.07 11.41
CA PHE A 297 -2.64 -10.84 11.94
C PHE A 297 -2.14 -9.65 11.15
N ARG A 298 -3.00 -8.66 10.94
CA ARG A 298 -2.62 -7.44 10.23
C ARG A 298 -2.88 -6.20 11.05
N LYS A 299 -1.87 -5.33 11.08
CA LYS A 299 -1.87 -4.08 11.81
C LYS A 299 -1.48 -2.95 10.87
N VAL A 300 -2.06 -1.78 11.10
CA VAL A 300 -1.77 -0.58 10.32
C VAL A 300 -1.67 0.64 11.22
N GLY A 301 -1.14 1.73 10.67
CA GLY A 301 -1.03 3.01 11.35
C GLY A 301 -0.30 2.94 12.70
N ASP A 302 -0.79 3.73 13.66
CA ASP A 302 -0.18 3.90 14.98
C ASP A 302 0.01 2.56 15.73
N GLU A 303 -0.92 1.62 15.56
CA GLU A 303 -0.82 0.29 16.17
C GLU A 303 0.30 -0.56 15.57
N SER A 304 0.56 -0.40 14.27
CA SER A 304 1.70 -0.99 13.59
C SER A 304 3.01 -0.39 14.11
N GLU A 305 3.10 0.95 14.14
CA GLU A 305 4.30 1.66 14.60
C GLU A 305 4.65 1.31 16.06
N ARG A 306 3.64 1.10 16.91
CA ARG A 306 3.83 0.64 18.28
C ARG A 306 4.37 -0.78 18.33
N VAL A 307 3.73 -1.71 17.62
CA VAL A 307 4.10 -3.14 17.66
C VAL A 307 5.51 -3.35 17.13
N GLU A 308 5.94 -2.61 16.12
CA GLU A 308 7.30 -2.74 15.59
C GLU A 308 8.39 -2.29 16.59
N LYS A 309 8.04 -1.51 17.62
CA LYS A 309 8.95 -1.10 18.71
C LYS A 309 9.05 -2.13 19.84
N LEU A 310 8.14 -3.10 19.88
CA LEU A 310 8.15 -4.18 20.87
C LEU A 310 9.12 -5.30 20.48
N SER A 311 9.56 -6.05 21.48
CA SER A 311 10.23 -7.33 21.26
C SER A 311 9.26 -8.37 20.68
N ASP A 312 9.80 -9.36 19.97
CA ASP A 312 8.98 -10.45 19.42
C ASP A 312 8.17 -11.17 20.52
N GLU A 313 8.74 -11.32 21.71
CA GLU A 313 8.06 -11.97 22.84
C GLU A 313 6.88 -11.14 23.36
N GLU A 314 7.01 -9.82 23.50
CA GLU A 314 5.90 -8.95 23.90
C GLU A 314 4.76 -8.97 22.89
N VAL A 315 5.08 -8.97 21.59
CA VAL A 315 4.08 -9.09 20.52
C VAL A 315 3.36 -10.43 20.59
N LEU A 316 4.11 -11.51 20.81
CA LEU A 316 3.54 -12.84 20.95
C LEU A 316 2.59 -12.93 22.15
N GLU A 317 2.98 -12.39 23.31
CA GLU A 317 2.13 -12.36 24.51
C GLU A 317 0.83 -11.57 24.28
N GLU A 318 0.89 -10.41 23.60
CA GLU A 318 -0.32 -9.66 23.23
C GLU A 318 -1.26 -10.49 22.33
N ILE A 319 -0.71 -11.14 21.30
CA ILE A 319 -1.51 -11.96 20.38
C ILE A 319 -2.09 -13.19 21.08
N MET A 320 -1.31 -13.87 21.90
CA MET A 320 -1.79 -15.02 22.68
C MET A 320 -2.90 -14.62 23.65
N GLY A 321 -2.84 -13.41 24.23
CA GLY A 321 -3.93 -12.82 25.01
C GLY A 321 -5.21 -12.64 24.20
N VAL A 322 -5.11 -12.07 22.99
CA VAL A 322 -6.26 -11.92 22.07
C VAL A 322 -6.83 -13.27 21.67
N LEU A 323 -5.98 -14.23 21.30
CA LEU A 323 -6.39 -15.59 20.93
C LEU A 323 -7.12 -16.31 22.08
N LYS A 324 -6.66 -16.13 23.32
CA LYS A 324 -7.33 -16.67 24.51
C LYS A 324 -8.74 -16.11 24.70
N ASN A 325 -8.94 -14.83 24.42
CA ASN A 325 -10.27 -14.21 24.46
C ASN A 325 -11.16 -14.72 23.31
N MET A 326 -10.60 -14.87 22.11
CA MET A 326 -11.32 -15.37 20.93
C MET A 326 -11.81 -16.82 21.09
N TYR A 327 -11.05 -17.66 21.79
CA TYR A 327 -11.38 -19.09 21.98
C TYR A 327 -11.43 -19.46 23.47
N PRO A 328 -12.44 -18.98 24.21
CA PRO A 328 -12.55 -19.25 25.65
C PRO A 328 -12.66 -20.76 25.89
N GLY A 329 -11.89 -21.25 26.88
CA GLY A 329 -11.87 -22.66 27.26
C GLY A 329 -11.02 -23.57 26.37
N LYS A 330 -10.40 -23.07 25.29
CA LYS A 330 -9.36 -23.80 24.56
C LYS A 330 -7.99 -23.48 25.15
N ASP A 331 -7.17 -24.53 25.34
CA ASP A 331 -5.75 -24.37 25.62
C ASP A 331 -5.00 -24.23 24.29
N ILE A 332 -4.64 -22.98 23.96
CA ILE A 332 -3.97 -22.65 22.70
C ILE A 332 -2.46 -22.78 22.94
N PRO A 333 -1.78 -23.75 22.29
CA PRO A 333 -0.34 -23.88 22.44
C PRO A 333 0.38 -22.66 21.89
N ARG A 334 1.59 -22.40 22.37
CA ARG A 334 2.46 -21.40 21.73
C ARG A 334 2.74 -21.81 20.28
N PRO A 335 2.79 -20.86 19.33
CA PRO A 335 3.16 -21.14 17.95
C PRO A 335 4.60 -21.65 17.89
N LYS A 336 4.89 -22.55 16.95
CA LYS A 336 6.25 -23.03 16.68
C LYS A 336 7.10 -21.98 15.97
N ASN A 337 6.48 -21.12 15.16
CA ASN A 337 7.16 -20.03 14.46
C ASN A 337 6.32 -18.75 14.55
N MET A 338 7.01 -17.62 14.68
CA MET A 338 6.43 -16.29 14.48
C MET A 338 7.38 -15.46 13.62
N HIS A 339 6.83 -14.71 12.66
CA HIS A 339 7.61 -13.80 11.84
C HIS A 339 6.81 -12.57 11.43
N PHE A 340 7.45 -11.41 11.45
CA PHE A 340 6.96 -10.19 10.81
C PHE A 340 8.13 -9.28 10.44
N HIS A 341 8.01 -8.60 9.31
CA HIS A 341 8.96 -7.57 8.91
C HIS A 341 8.57 -6.23 9.55
N ARG A 342 9.55 -5.54 10.11
CA ARG A 342 9.36 -4.22 10.73
C ARG A 342 9.59 -3.11 9.70
N TRP A 343 8.59 -2.90 8.84
CA TRP A 343 8.67 -1.98 7.70
C TRP A 343 8.89 -0.51 8.10
N TYR A 344 8.33 -0.07 9.22
CA TYR A 344 8.50 1.30 9.73
C TYR A 344 9.93 1.54 10.22
N ASN A 345 10.53 0.55 10.89
CA ASN A 345 11.90 0.64 11.40
C ASN A 345 12.98 0.31 10.36
N ASP A 346 12.62 -0.26 9.22
CA ASP A 346 13.54 -0.56 8.12
C ASP A 346 13.98 0.73 7.41
N LYS A 347 15.29 1.02 7.45
CA LYS A 347 15.88 2.22 6.83
C LYS A 347 15.81 2.23 5.30
N LEU A 348 15.52 1.10 4.66
CA LEU A 348 15.37 1.02 3.22
C LEU A 348 13.95 1.35 2.74
N THR A 349 12.98 1.42 3.64
CA THR A 349 11.57 1.66 3.29
C THR A 349 10.88 2.70 4.18
N ARG A 350 11.17 2.75 5.48
CA ARG A 350 10.58 3.69 6.46
C ARG A 350 9.05 3.68 6.49
N GLY A 351 8.46 2.51 6.27
CA GLY A 351 7.02 2.26 6.18
C GLY A 351 6.69 1.23 5.11
N ALA A 352 5.40 1.03 4.87
CA ALA A 352 4.88 0.09 3.87
C ALA A 352 4.59 0.77 2.53
N PHE A 353 3.67 1.75 2.50
CA PHE A 353 3.27 2.45 1.28
C PHE A 353 2.67 3.83 1.57
N SER A 354 2.66 4.73 0.59
CA SER A 354 2.18 6.10 0.78
C SER A 354 0.66 6.21 0.89
N ASN A 355 0.22 7.24 1.62
CA ASN A 355 -1.17 7.62 1.80
C ASN A 355 -1.29 9.14 1.73
N TRP A 356 -2.36 9.64 1.10
CA TRP A 356 -2.62 11.07 1.01
C TRP A 356 -3.34 11.56 2.27
N PRO A 357 -2.76 12.47 3.08
CA PRO A 357 -3.53 13.17 4.10
C PRO A 357 -4.43 14.25 3.47
N ALA A 358 -5.41 14.74 4.23
CA ALA A 358 -6.32 15.80 3.76
C ALA A 358 -5.61 17.12 3.39
N SER A 359 -4.42 17.36 3.95
CA SER A 359 -3.57 18.51 3.62
C SER A 359 -2.75 18.32 2.34
N PHE A 360 -2.73 17.12 1.75
CA PHE A 360 -2.00 16.86 0.52
C PHE A 360 -2.87 17.19 -0.68
N TYR A 361 -2.49 18.23 -1.41
CA TYR A 361 -3.22 18.73 -2.56
C TYR A 361 -2.40 18.53 -3.83
N VAL A 362 -3.01 18.80 -4.97
CA VAL A 362 -2.55 18.29 -6.26
C VAL A 362 -1.18 18.82 -6.69
N GLU A 363 -0.86 20.07 -6.37
CA GLU A 363 0.44 20.65 -6.66
C GLU A 363 1.56 19.97 -5.86
N HIS A 364 1.29 19.44 -4.66
CA HIS A 364 2.25 18.59 -3.96
C HIS A 364 2.55 17.33 -4.76
N GLN A 365 1.55 16.72 -5.40
CA GLN A 365 1.78 15.54 -6.23
C GLN A 365 2.67 15.84 -7.43
N ASP A 366 2.38 16.92 -8.14
CA ASP A 366 3.19 17.36 -9.27
C ASP A 366 4.62 17.65 -8.82
N ASN A 367 4.76 18.35 -7.70
CA ASN A 367 6.05 18.64 -7.11
C ASN A 367 6.78 17.36 -6.70
N LEU A 368 6.10 16.34 -6.16
CA LEU A 368 6.71 15.06 -5.84
C LEU A 368 7.25 14.35 -7.09
N ARG A 369 6.48 14.39 -8.19
CA ARG A 369 6.77 13.76 -9.48
C ARG A 369 7.85 14.49 -10.31
N ALA A 370 7.96 15.80 -10.13
CA ALA A 370 8.82 16.66 -10.95
C ALA A 370 10.31 16.30 -10.82
N HIS A 371 11.05 16.38 -11.92
CA HIS A 371 12.50 16.20 -11.91
C HIS A 371 13.22 17.44 -11.33
N ILE A 372 14.41 17.23 -10.79
CA ILE A 372 15.31 18.32 -10.37
C ILE A 372 16.63 18.15 -11.12
N LYS A 373 16.88 19.03 -12.09
CA LYS A 373 18.09 18.97 -12.94
C LYS A 373 18.21 17.57 -13.58
N THR A 374 19.21 16.79 -13.18
CA THR A 374 19.49 15.44 -13.67
C THR A 374 18.88 14.32 -12.83
N LEU A 375 18.14 14.66 -11.76
CA LEU A 375 17.40 13.71 -10.91
C LEU A 375 15.94 13.60 -11.34
N TYR A 376 15.54 12.40 -11.71
CA TYR A 376 14.15 12.02 -11.97
C TYR A 376 13.62 11.22 -10.79
N PHE A 377 12.30 11.23 -10.59
CA PHE A 377 11.65 10.53 -9.49
C PHE A 377 10.56 9.60 -10.05
N ALA A 378 10.48 8.40 -9.48
CA ALA A 378 9.40 7.45 -9.71
C ALA A 378 9.18 6.61 -8.45
N GLY A 379 7.99 6.05 -8.33
CA GLY A 379 7.61 5.19 -7.23
C GLY A 379 6.09 5.19 -7.11
N GLU A 380 5.54 4.35 -6.23
CA GLU A 380 4.10 4.38 -5.99
C GLU A 380 3.62 5.77 -5.52
N HIS A 381 4.43 6.45 -4.70
CA HIS A 381 4.11 7.78 -4.17
C HIS A 381 4.03 8.86 -5.25
N THR A 382 4.71 8.70 -6.39
CA THR A 382 4.60 9.65 -7.51
C THR A 382 3.37 9.40 -8.40
N SER A 383 2.55 8.37 -8.10
CA SER A 383 1.32 8.08 -8.81
C SER A 383 0.12 8.81 -8.20
N PHE A 384 -0.54 9.67 -8.98
CA PHE A 384 -1.77 10.34 -8.54
C PHE A 384 -2.94 9.37 -8.34
N LEU A 385 -3.14 8.45 -9.30
CA LEU A 385 -4.29 7.55 -9.32
C LEU A 385 -4.09 6.28 -8.48
N PHE A 386 -2.84 5.87 -8.28
CA PHE A 386 -2.50 4.54 -7.77
C PHE A 386 -1.40 4.57 -6.70
N TYR A 387 -1.27 5.67 -5.96
CA TYR A 387 -0.44 5.69 -4.75
C TYR A 387 -0.88 4.56 -3.81
N GLY A 388 0.04 3.93 -3.12
CA GLY A 388 -0.19 2.75 -2.30
C GLY A 388 -0.06 1.42 -3.05
N TYR A 389 -0.16 1.41 -4.38
CA TYR A 389 -0.30 0.16 -5.15
C TYR A 389 0.87 -0.14 -6.11
N LEU A 390 1.01 -1.43 -6.45
CA LEU A 390 2.04 -1.92 -7.38
C LEU A 390 1.90 -1.33 -8.79
N GLN A 391 0.68 -1.19 -9.31
CA GLN A 391 0.46 -0.59 -10.63
C GLN A 391 0.91 0.88 -10.67
N GLY A 392 0.81 1.61 -9.55
CA GLY A 392 1.34 2.97 -9.45
C GLY A 392 2.85 3.00 -9.63
N ALA A 393 3.58 2.14 -8.91
CA ALA A 393 5.02 2.00 -9.06
C ALA A 393 5.44 1.59 -10.48
N TYR A 394 4.73 0.64 -11.09
CA TYR A 394 4.99 0.18 -12.45
C TYR A 394 4.83 1.30 -13.48
N LEU A 395 3.68 1.98 -13.46
CA LEU A 395 3.36 3.03 -14.44
C LEU A 395 4.28 4.26 -14.29
N GLU A 396 4.60 4.65 -13.06
CA GLU A 396 5.52 5.77 -12.82
C GLU A 396 6.97 5.42 -13.18
N GLY A 397 7.39 4.18 -12.97
CA GLY A 397 8.69 3.67 -13.45
C GLY A 397 8.79 3.71 -14.98
N GLU A 398 7.74 3.23 -15.67
CA GLU A 398 7.68 3.25 -17.14
C GLU A 398 7.75 4.69 -17.68
N ARG A 399 6.96 5.60 -17.11
CA ARG A 399 6.94 7.01 -17.50
C ARG A 399 8.30 7.68 -17.30
N ALA A 400 8.89 7.56 -16.12
CA ALA A 400 10.18 8.19 -15.84
C ALA A 400 11.29 7.59 -16.70
N GLY A 401 11.25 6.28 -16.96
CA GLY A 401 12.14 5.61 -17.90
C GLY A 401 12.05 6.17 -19.32
N LYS A 402 10.82 6.33 -19.84
CA LYS A 402 10.58 6.95 -21.16
C LYS A 402 11.09 8.41 -21.22
N ALA A 403 10.87 9.20 -20.16
CA ALA A 403 11.34 10.58 -20.10
C ALA A 403 12.88 10.68 -20.15
N ILE A 404 13.58 9.82 -19.40
CA ILE A 404 15.05 9.75 -19.42
C ILE A 404 15.55 9.24 -20.78
N ALA A 405 14.91 8.23 -21.36
CA ALA A 405 15.29 7.70 -22.67
C ALA A 405 15.22 8.78 -23.76
N SER A 406 14.17 9.60 -23.77
CA SER A 406 14.00 10.71 -24.72
C SER A 406 15.13 11.77 -24.57
N CYS A 407 15.52 12.10 -23.34
CA CYS A 407 16.71 12.92 -23.08
C CYS A 407 17.99 12.31 -23.68
N VAL A 408 18.23 11.02 -23.39
CA VAL A 408 19.46 10.33 -23.80
C VAL A 408 19.55 10.20 -25.32
N ASN A 409 18.42 10.01 -25.99
CA ASN A 409 18.34 9.88 -27.45
C ASN A 409 18.34 11.22 -28.21
N GLY A 410 18.36 12.36 -27.50
CA GLY A 410 18.40 13.68 -28.13
C GLY A 410 17.06 14.14 -28.72
N GLU A 411 15.96 13.49 -28.36
CA GLU A 411 14.59 13.85 -28.79
C GLU A 411 14.01 15.04 -28.00
N GLY A 412 14.78 15.54 -27.02
CA GLY A 412 14.39 16.60 -26.12
C GLY A 412 14.06 16.03 -24.73
N CYS A 413 14.56 16.70 -23.69
CA CYS A 413 14.22 16.30 -22.33
C CYS A 413 12.78 16.72 -22.01
N ALA A 414 11.90 15.72 -21.85
CA ALA A 414 10.57 15.95 -21.30
C ALA A 414 10.73 16.62 -19.92
N ARG A 415 10.34 17.89 -19.84
CA ARG A 415 10.26 18.60 -18.57
C ARG A 415 9.01 18.11 -17.88
N SER A 416 9.17 17.33 -16.81
CA SER A 416 8.13 17.26 -15.78
C SER A 416 8.37 18.45 -14.88
N THR A 417 7.74 19.58 -15.19
CA THR A 417 7.71 20.75 -14.33
C THR A 417 6.65 20.53 -13.27
N GLY A 418 6.97 20.73 -11.99
CA GLY A 418 5.93 20.80 -10.96
C GLY A 418 4.94 21.91 -11.35
N GLY A 419 3.64 21.62 -11.31
CA GLY A 419 2.56 22.53 -11.73
C GLY A 419 1.92 22.24 -13.09
N ASP A 420 2.23 21.10 -13.74
CA ASP A 420 1.62 20.69 -15.01
C ASP A 420 0.17 20.15 -14.88
N PHE A 421 -0.41 20.09 -13.67
CA PHE A 421 -1.81 19.69 -13.49
C PHE A 421 -2.83 20.63 -14.15
N MET A 422 -2.42 21.81 -14.59
CA MET A 422 -3.24 22.64 -15.48
C MET A 422 -3.52 21.94 -16.83
N ASN A 423 -2.79 20.88 -17.18
CA ASN A 423 -3.06 20.01 -18.30
C ASN A 423 -4.01 18.86 -17.91
N ARG A 424 -5.30 19.19 -17.74
CA ARG A 424 -6.39 18.25 -17.42
C ARG A 424 -6.41 16.99 -18.31
N ASN A 425 -5.84 17.05 -19.51
CA ASN A 425 -5.88 15.94 -20.46
C ASN A 425 -4.96 14.77 -20.10
N GLU A 426 -3.93 14.96 -19.25
CA GLU A 426 -2.97 13.91 -18.93
C GLU A 426 -3.53 12.88 -17.93
N TYR A 427 -4.19 13.35 -16.87
CA TYR A 427 -4.75 12.48 -15.82
C TYR A 427 -6.25 12.22 -15.98
N PHE A 428 -6.94 13.10 -16.70
CA PHE A 428 -8.38 13.14 -16.77
C PHE A 428 -8.95 13.10 -18.22
N PRO A 429 -8.43 12.29 -19.16
CA PRO A 429 -9.04 12.19 -20.49
C PRO A 429 -10.49 11.66 -20.46
N ARG A 430 -10.91 11.01 -19.36
CA ARG A 430 -12.30 10.56 -19.11
C ARG A 430 -13.11 11.43 -18.14
N TRP A 431 -12.54 12.49 -17.54
CA TRP A 431 -13.28 13.34 -16.60
C TRP A 431 -14.43 14.11 -17.24
N ASN A 432 -14.28 14.47 -18.51
CA ASN A 432 -15.35 15.07 -19.30
C ASN A 432 -16.56 14.11 -19.46
N GLN A 433 -16.38 12.79 -19.28
CA GLN A 433 -17.48 11.82 -19.23
C GLN A 433 -18.05 11.64 -17.80
N VAL A 434 -17.25 11.89 -16.76
CA VAL A 434 -17.69 11.78 -15.35
C VAL A 434 -18.63 12.93 -14.97
N GLN A 435 -18.48 14.12 -15.58
CA GLN A 435 -19.43 15.23 -15.41
C GLN A 435 -20.82 14.94 -15.99
N GLU A 436 -20.98 13.96 -16.87
CA GLU A 436 -22.31 13.57 -17.39
C GLU A 436 -23.05 12.59 -16.47
N ILE A 437 -22.38 12.04 -15.44
CA ILE A 437 -22.93 11.02 -14.52
C ILE A 437 -23.38 11.62 -13.17
N TYR A 438 -23.05 12.88 -12.89
CA TYR A 438 -23.43 13.61 -11.68
C TYR A 438 -24.21 14.87 -12.03
#